data_AF-A0A0Q3SF66-F1
#
_entry.id   AF-A0A0Q3SF66-F1
#
_cell.length_a   1.000
_cell.length_b   1.000
_cell.length_c   1.000
_cell.angle_alpha   90.00
_cell.angle_beta   90.00
_cell.angle_gamma   90.00
#
_symmetry.space_group_name_H-M   'P 1'
#
loop_
_entity.id
_entity.type
_entity.pdbx_description
1 polymer ?
#
loop_
_entity_poly.entity_id
_entity_poly.type
_entity_poly.pdbx_seq_one_letter_code
_entity_poly.pdbx_strand_id
1 'polypeptide(L)'
;MSNTLEQEKIGELVDRFYSKLIKDSYYSAMFAERGVDIELLKSRQRSFISRLVTDDSPADDEKNVKQVNERHPFQTTPERAGIWMRTMEETINEMEIEDSIKLNLVEKIRKLMNHLINK
;
A
#
# COMPACT_ATOMS: atom_id res chain seq x y z
N MET A 1 -14.45 17.59 -10.46
CA MET A 1 -14.55 16.58 -9.40
C MET A 1 -13.13 16.25 -8.99
N SER A 2 -12.83 16.24 -7.70
CA SER A 2 -11.49 15.93 -7.22
C SER A 2 -11.21 14.45 -7.46
N ASN A 3 -10.24 14.10 -8.30
CA ASN A 3 -9.86 12.72 -8.62
C ASN A 3 -9.02 12.07 -7.48
N THR A 4 -9.30 12.44 -6.24
CA THR A 4 -8.46 12.12 -5.08
C THR A 4 -9.29 11.40 -4.03
N LEU A 5 -8.72 10.33 -3.47
CA LEU A 5 -9.38 9.54 -2.43
C LEU A 5 -9.47 10.33 -1.11
N GLU A 6 -10.66 10.36 -0.51
CA GLU A 6 -10.92 11.05 0.75
C GLU A 6 -10.22 10.37 1.94
N GLN A 7 -9.88 11.14 2.98
CA GLN A 7 -9.14 10.64 4.15
C GLN A 7 -9.88 9.51 4.90
N GLU A 8 -11.20 9.59 4.99
CA GLU A 8 -12.02 8.54 5.60
C GLU A 8 -11.87 7.22 4.83
N LYS A 9 -11.92 7.30 3.50
CA LYS A 9 -11.74 6.13 2.62
C LYS A 9 -10.32 5.59 2.66
N ILE A 10 -9.31 6.43 2.84
CA ILE A 10 -7.93 5.96 3.08
C ILE A 10 -7.84 5.18 4.39
N GLY A 11 -8.49 5.67 5.45
CA GLY A 11 -8.57 4.96 6.73
C GLY A 11 -9.20 3.58 6.58
N GLU A 12 -10.38 3.55 5.96
CA GLU A 12 -11.13 2.32 5.65
C GLU A 12 -10.31 1.34 4.80
N LEU A 13 -9.67 1.81 3.73
CA LEU A 13 -8.81 1.00 2.86
C LEU A 13 -7.71 0.30 3.68
N VAL A 14 -7.00 1.05 4.51
CA VAL A 14 -5.89 0.50 5.31
C VAL A 14 -6.41 -0.51 6.32
N ASP A 15 -7.52 -0.25 7.01
CA ASP A 15 -8.07 -1.21 7.97
C ASP A 15 -8.53 -2.51 7.30
N ARG A 16 -9.28 -2.41 6.20
CA ARG A 16 -9.70 -3.57 5.42
C ARG A 16 -8.50 -4.34 4.88
N PHE A 17 -7.49 -3.63 4.36
CA PHE A 17 -6.26 -4.23 3.84
C PHE A 17 -5.54 -5.07 4.90
N TYR A 18 -5.27 -4.52 6.08
CA TYR A 18 -4.60 -5.29 7.14
C TYR A 18 -5.47 -6.42 7.67
N SER A 19 -6.80 -6.25 7.73
CA SER A 19 -7.71 -7.33 8.14
C SER A 19 -7.66 -8.56 7.22
N LYS A 20 -7.34 -8.34 5.93
CA LYS A 20 -7.11 -9.40 4.94
C LYS A 20 -5.67 -9.91 4.98
N LEU A 21 -4.69 -9.00 5.03
CA LEU A 21 -3.27 -9.35 4.97
C LEU A 21 -2.85 -10.28 6.11
N ILE A 22 -3.36 -10.07 7.33
CA ILE A 22 -3.01 -10.90 8.49
C ILE A 22 -3.64 -12.30 8.47
N LYS A 23 -4.54 -12.58 7.51
CA LYS A 23 -5.07 -13.94 7.26
C LYS A 23 -4.09 -14.78 6.44
N ASP A 24 -3.18 -14.14 5.71
CA ASP A 24 -2.09 -14.83 5.04
C ASP A 24 -1.08 -15.35 6.08
N SER A 25 -0.76 -16.64 6.00
CA SER A 25 0.09 -17.31 6.99
C SER A 25 1.49 -16.72 7.07
N TYR A 26 2.04 -16.25 5.94
CA TYR A 26 3.37 -15.67 5.92
C TYR A 26 3.39 -14.33 6.65
N TYR A 27 2.45 -13.41 6.31
CA TYR A 27 2.39 -12.10 6.96
C TYR A 27 2.05 -12.20 8.45
N SER A 28 1.11 -13.08 8.80
CA SER A 28 0.74 -13.35 10.19
C SER A 28 1.94 -13.80 11.02
N ALA A 29 2.67 -14.83 10.55
CA ALA A 29 3.85 -15.33 11.23
C ALA A 29 4.97 -14.28 11.30
N MET A 30 5.28 -13.62 10.19
CA MET A 30 6.35 -12.62 10.13
C MET A 30 6.11 -11.43 11.06
N PHE A 31 4.87 -10.95 11.17
CA PHE A 31 4.52 -9.89 12.11
C PHE A 31 4.62 -10.35 13.57
N ALA A 32 4.19 -11.58 13.88
CA ALA A 32 4.29 -12.13 15.21
C ALA A 32 5.75 -12.34 15.66
N GLU A 33 6.57 -12.96 14.81
CA GLU A 33 8.00 -13.21 15.07
C GLU A 33 8.79 -11.91 15.31
N ARG A 34 8.43 -10.83 14.62
CA ARG A 34 9.10 -9.54 14.72
C ARG A 34 8.48 -8.59 15.75
N GLY A 35 7.44 -9.01 16.47
CA GLY A 35 6.74 -8.15 17.44
C GLY A 35 6.21 -6.87 16.82
N VAL A 36 5.68 -6.96 15.60
CA VAL A 36 5.26 -5.79 14.81
C VAL A 36 4.00 -5.17 15.40
N ASP A 37 4.07 -3.86 15.68
CA ASP A 37 2.89 -3.05 15.98
C ASP A 37 2.11 -2.74 14.70
N ILE A 38 1.03 -3.49 14.49
CA ILE A 38 0.16 -3.36 13.32
C ILE A 38 -0.53 -1.98 13.28
N GLU A 39 -0.89 -1.41 14.43
CA GLU A 39 -1.56 -0.10 14.46
C GLU A 39 -0.59 1.02 14.05
N LEU A 40 0.68 0.92 14.46
CA LEU A 40 1.72 1.80 13.96
C LEU A 40 1.96 1.65 12.46
N LEU A 41 1.96 0.41 11.94
CA LEU A 41 2.07 0.17 10.50
C LEU A 41 0.90 0.76 9.72
N LYS A 42 -0.34 0.54 10.18
CA LYS A 42 -1.54 1.15 9.61
C LYS A 42 -1.42 2.67 9.59
N SER A 43 -1.04 3.29 10.71
CA SER A 43 -0.86 4.75 10.77
C SER A 43 0.15 5.24 9.72
N ARG A 44 1.30 4.56 9.58
CA ARG A 44 2.32 4.92 8.58
C ARG A 44 1.81 4.75 7.15
N GLN A 45 1.04 3.70 6.88
CA GLN A 45 0.47 3.42 5.57
C GLN A 45 -0.64 4.42 5.20
N ARG A 46 -1.51 4.79 6.14
CA ARG A 46 -2.52 5.86 5.94
C ARG A 46 -1.85 7.17 5.54
N SER A 47 -0.84 7.60 6.29
CA SER A 47 -0.08 8.83 5.96
C SER A 47 0.65 8.73 4.62
N PHE A 48 1.13 7.55 4.24
CA PHE A 48 1.76 7.34 2.94
C PHE A 48 0.75 7.46 1.80
N ILE A 49 -0.38 6.73 1.86
CA ILE A 49 -1.42 6.76 0.84
C ILE A 49 -1.99 8.17 0.71
N SER A 50 -2.21 8.88 1.83
CA SER A 50 -2.66 10.27 1.81
C SER A 50 -1.75 11.20 1.03
N ARG A 51 -0.44 10.99 1.04
CA ARG A 51 0.49 11.78 0.20
C ARG A 51 0.45 11.29 -1.23
N LEU A 52 0.49 9.97 -1.43
CA LEU A 52 0.49 9.36 -2.76
C LEU A 52 -0.69 9.80 -3.64
N VAL A 53 -1.88 9.98 -3.04
CA VAL A 53 -3.08 10.42 -3.78
C VAL A 53 -3.08 11.93 -4.08
N THR A 54 -2.30 12.74 -3.36
CA THR A 54 -2.15 14.19 -3.60
C THR A 54 -0.98 14.52 -4.52
N ASP A 55 -0.01 13.61 -4.63
CA ASP A 55 1.21 13.76 -5.40
C ASP A 55 0.94 13.45 -6.88
N ASP A 56 1.10 14.44 -7.77
CA ASP A 56 0.87 14.28 -9.22
C ASP A 56 2.11 14.62 -10.08
N SER A 57 3.26 14.94 -9.47
CA SER A 57 4.46 15.34 -10.20
C SER A 57 5.52 14.22 -10.29
N PRO A 58 6.37 14.20 -11.35
CA PRO A 58 7.48 13.25 -11.44
C PRO A 58 8.50 13.34 -10.30
N ALA A 59 8.66 14.52 -9.69
CA ALA A 59 9.53 14.71 -8.53
C ALA A 59 8.96 13.98 -7.29
N ASP A 60 7.64 13.86 -7.19
CA ASP A 60 6.99 13.12 -6.13
C ASP A 60 7.15 11.61 -6.32
N ASP A 61 7.15 11.12 -7.56
CA ASP A 61 7.41 9.71 -7.88
C ASP A 61 8.79 9.25 -7.38
N GLU A 62 9.86 10.01 -7.66
CA GLU A 62 11.22 9.67 -7.21
C GLU A 62 11.31 9.67 -5.67
N LYS A 63 10.70 10.65 -5.02
CA LYS A 63 10.62 10.75 -3.57
C LYS A 63 9.86 9.57 -2.96
N ASN A 64 8.75 9.16 -3.57
CA ASN A 64 7.94 8.03 -3.13
C ASN A 64 8.70 6.71 -3.30
N VAL A 65 9.39 6.50 -4.42
CA VAL A 65 10.27 5.35 -4.64
C VAL A 65 11.39 5.29 -3.59
N LYS A 66 12.06 6.42 -3.32
CA LYS A 66 13.12 6.50 -2.31
C LYS A 66 12.61 6.13 -0.92
N GLN A 67 11.48 6.70 -0.50
CA GLN A 67 10.89 6.42 0.81
C GLN A 67 10.46 4.96 0.95
N VAL A 68 9.87 4.37 -0.10
CA VAL A 68 9.48 2.96 -0.13
C VAL A 68 10.71 2.06 0.00
N ASN A 69 11.80 2.40 -0.71
CA ASN A 69 13.07 1.69 -0.64
C ASN A 69 13.72 1.75 0.76
N GLU A 70 13.73 2.92 1.40
CA GLU A 70 14.29 3.10 2.75
C GLU A 70 13.52 2.30 3.81
N ARG A 71 12.19 2.14 3.62
CA ARG A 71 11.32 1.41 4.55
C ARG A 71 11.32 -0.10 4.34
N HIS A 72 11.79 -0.57 3.19
CA HIS A 72 11.93 -2.00 2.86
C HIS A 72 13.41 -2.35 2.62
N PRO A 73 14.28 -2.21 3.64
CA PRO A 73 15.71 -2.48 3.50
C PRO A 73 16.01 -3.98 3.32
N PHE A 74 15.06 -4.85 3.68
CA PHE A 74 15.14 -6.29 3.43
C PHE A 74 14.51 -6.62 2.08
N GLN A 75 15.16 -7.51 1.32
CA GLN A 75 14.66 -7.93 0.01
C GLN A 75 13.29 -8.58 0.16
N THR A 76 12.27 -7.92 -0.40
CA THR A 76 10.94 -8.51 -0.50
C THR A 76 10.99 -9.45 -1.70
N THR A 77 10.82 -10.75 -1.46
CA THR A 77 10.75 -11.72 -2.57
C THR A 77 9.56 -11.38 -3.48
N PRO A 78 9.65 -11.61 -4.80
CA PRO A 78 8.55 -11.36 -5.73
C PRO A 78 7.21 -11.97 -5.30
N GLU A 79 7.25 -13.17 -4.72
CA GLU A 79 6.07 -13.90 -4.24
C GLU A 79 5.33 -13.12 -3.13
N ARG A 80 6.06 -12.68 -2.10
CA ARG A 80 5.52 -11.88 -0.99
C ARG A 80 4.97 -10.54 -1.48
N ALA A 81 5.71 -9.86 -2.35
CA ALA A 81 5.26 -8.63 -2.96
C ALA A 81 3.96 -8.83 -3.76
N GLY A 82 3.82 -9.97 -4.45
CA GLY A 82 2.61 -10.37 -5.16
C GLY A 82 1.41 -10.60 -4.26
N ILE A 83 1.59 -11.27 -3.11
CA ILE A 83 0.52 -11.47 -2.11
C ILE A 83 0.04 -10.12 -1.57
N TRP A 84 0.98 -9.24 -1.19
CA TRP A 84 0.66 -7.89 -0.72
C TRP A 84 -0.11 -7.10 -1.78
N MET A 85 0.39 -7.09 -3.01
CA MET A 85 -0.22 -6.33 -4.12
C MET A 85 -1.62 -6.85 -4.42
N ARG A 86 -1.80 -8.16 -4.52
CA ARG A 86 -3.12 -8.77 -4.77
C ARG A 86 -4.10 -8.41 -3.66
N THR A 87 -3.68 -8.52 -2.40
CA THR A 87 -4.52 -8.16 -1.24
C THR A 87 -4.94 -6.69 -1.30
N MET A 88 -4.03 -5.79 -1.69
CA MET A 88 -4.32 -4.37 -1.87
C MET A 88 -5.33 -4.13 -3.01
N GLU A 89 -5.11 -4.73 -4.17
CA GLU A 89 -6.01 -4.61 -5.33
C GLU A 89 -7.41 -5.14 -5.03
N GLU A 90 -7.51 -6.32 -4.41
CA GLU A 90 -8.79 -6.89 -3.96
C GLU A 90 -9.50 -5.94 -2.99
N THR A 91 -8.76 -5.37 -2.04
CA THR A 91 -9.34 -4.43 -1.06
C THR A 91 -9.88 -3.18 -1.75
N ILE A 92 -9.13 -2.58 -2.67
CA ILE A 92 -9.55 -1.39 -3.42
C ILE A 92 -10.79 -1.70 -4.27
N ASN A 93 -10.81 -2.87 -4.94
CA ASN A 93 -11.92 -3.26 -5.81
C ASN A 93 -13.24 -3.43 -5.05
N GLU A 94 -13.20 -3.97 -3.83
CA GLU A 94 -14.36 -4.16 -2.96
C GLU A 94 -14.92 -2.88 -2.33
N MET A 95 -14.17 -1.77 -2.38
CA MET A 95 -14.62 -0.51 -1.79
C MET A 95 -15.61 0.23 -2.69
N GLU A 96 -16.55 0.94 -2.06
CA GLU A 96 -17.47 1.84 -2.75
C GLU A 96 -16.77 3.18 -3.03
N ILE A 97 -15.95 3.18 -4.08
CA ILE A 97 -15.17 4.33 -4.60
C ILE A 97 -15.35 4.35 -6.13
N GLU A 98 -15.26 5.52 -6.75
CA GLU A 98 -15.28 5.66 -8.22
C GLU A 98 -14.15 4.84 -8.88
N ASP A 99 -14.48 4.14 -9.97
CA ASP A 99 -13.52 3.25 -10.66
C ASP A 99 -12.29 4.00 -11.19
N SER A 100 -12.45 5.27 -11.59
CA SER A 100 -11.33 6.12 -12.03
C SER A 100 -10.29 6.32 -10.92
N ILE A 101 -10.76 6.53 -9.68
CA ILE A 101 -9.92 6.69 -8.48
C ILE A 101 -9.27 5.35 -8.10
N LYS A 102 -10.03 4.24 -8.18
CA LYS A 102 -9.49 2.89 -7.94
C LYS A 102 -8.34 2.57 -8.89
N LEU A 103 -8.55 2.79 -10.19
CA LEU A 103 -7.55 2.54 -11.22
C LEU A 103 -6.29 3.38 -10.99
N ASN A 104 -6.46 4.68 -10.76
CA ASN A 104 -5.34 5.58 -10.51
C ASN A 104 -4.51 5.16 -9.29
N LEU A 105 -5.17 4.83 -8.18
CA LEU A 105 -4.49 4.40 -6.95
C LEU A 105 -3.73 3.09 -7.15
N VAL A 106 -4.36 2.10 -7.80
CA VAL A 106 -3.72 0.81 -8.11
C VAL A 106 -2.49 1.02 -9.00
N GLU A 107 -2.59 1.86 -10.03
CA GLU A 107 -1.45 2.17 -10.90
C GLU A 107 -0.30 2.84 -10.15
N LYS A 108 -0.59 3.83 -9.29
CA LYS A 108 0.43 4.50 -8.46
C LYS A 108 1.14 3.48 -7.54
N ILE A 109 0.39 2.64 -6.85
CA ILE A 109 0.95 1.61 -5.95
C ILE A 109 1.75 0.56 -6.75
N ARG A 110 1.23 0.11 -7.89
CA ARG A 110 1.89 -0.93 -8.72
C ARG A 110 3.25 -0.45 -9.23
N LYS A 111 3.36 0.80 -9.67
CA LYS A 111 4.65 1.40 -10.08
C LYS A 111 5.68 1.29 -8.95
N LEU A 112 5.30 1.68 -7.73
CA LEU A 112 6.18 1.61 -6.57
C LEU A 112 6.59 0.17 -6.22
N MET A 113 5.64 -0.77 -6.27
CA MET A 113 5.90 -2.19 -6.01
C MET A 113 6.85 -2.80 -7.05
N ASN A 114 6.72 -2.42 -8.32
CA ASN A 114 7.64 -2.89 -9.37
C ASN A 114 9.08 -2.43 -9.10
N HIS A 115 9.28 -1.21 -8.58
CA HIS A 115 10.62 -0.74 -8.17
C HIS A 115 11.20 -1.50 -6.97
N LEU A 116 10.35 -2.00 -6.06
CA LEU A 116 10.79 -2.84 -4.95
C LEU A 116 11.19 -4.25 -5.38
N ILE A 117 10.47 -4.83 -6.34
CA ILE A 117 10.68 -6.21 -6.79
C ILE A 117 11.87 -6.33 -7.75
N ASN A 118 12.00 -5.39 -8.68
CA ASN A 118 13.03 -5.41 -9.74
C ASN A 118 14.39 -4.85 -9.28
N LYS A 119 14.65 -4.90 -7.97
CA LYS A 119 15.81 -4.30 -7.33
C LYS A 119 16.99 -5.27 -7.21
#